data_AF-A0A8H7GC15-F1
#
_entry.id   AF-A0A8H7GC15-F1
#
_cell.length_a   1.000
_cell.length_b   1.000
_cell.length_c   1.000
_cell.angle_alpha   90.00
_cell.angle_beta   90.00
_cell.angle_gamma   90.00
#
_symmetry.space_group_name_H-M   'P 1'
#
loop_
_entity.id
_entity.type
_entity.pdbx_description
1 polymer ?
#
loop_
_entity_poly.entity_id
_entity_poly.type
_entity_poly.pdbx_seq_one_letter_code
_entity_poly.pdbx_strand_id
1 'polypeptide(L)'
;MGLNNETSAALVFLVLYAIVFVILILGYLTRRVALRSRYTVLAFHVTVRLASQATGVAFGIIGFANYHLLVAYFVLGAEGYFTLVLCAFRFLISWQNHNTATHDSWLEPRRPKGQPFLQRLQQSFTIIGNDRRSPMSTIHVLLIAANTIIIAGGSLLAGGDVVQFYKNLPTSKGLRVTGQLIFLLINTFLLYCLVRVIRQARRENPGRRVHPTLLLLLAAWPLLFVRGMYGVLAGLLPTFNYFDPTNYTDTGLTNSFVASEYVLGTTMEWTSCVLLLSTWYTSRKDPKKADLDMMEIEARKGTNQPAGDSEANLA
;
A
#
# COMPACT_ATOMS: atom_id res chain seq x y z
N MET A 1 9.16 36.37 8.19
CA MET A 1 8.78 35.78 6.89
C MET A 1 7.75 34.70 7.18
N GLY A 2 6.52 34.86 6.69
CA GLY A 2 5.50 33.83 6.84
C GLY A 2 5.89 32.59 6.04
N LEU A 3 5.56 31.40 6.55
CA LEU A 3 5.69 30.16 5.78
C LEU A 3 4.81 30.29 4.53
N ASN A 4 5.35 29.96 3.35
CA ASN A 4 4.52 29.80 2.16
C ASN A 4 3.50 28.66 2.38
N ASN A 5 2.40 28.71 1.62
CA ASN A 5 1.27 27.77 1.83
C ASN A 5 1.68 26.31 1.63
N GLU A 6 2.63 26.05 0.73
CA GLU A 6 3.24 24.74 0.52
C GLU A 6 3.96 24.23 1.78
N THR A 7 4.86 25.02 2.37
CA THR A 7 5.57 24.60 3.59
C THR A 7 4.60 24.39 4.75
N SER A 8 3.57 25.22 4.86
CA SER A 8 2.53 25.07 5.88
C SER A 8 1.78 23.75 5.74
N ALA A 9 1.35 23.39 4.53
CA ALA A 9 0.67 22.13 4.26
C ALA A 9 1.59 20.92 4.50
N ALA A 10 2.84 20.99 4.01
CA ALA A 10 3.85 19.96 4.21
C ALA A 10 4.12 19.72 5.70
N LEU A 11 4.24 20.80 6.48
CA LEU A 11 4.49 20.74 7.91
C LEU A 11 3.33 20.07 8.67
N VAL A 12 2.08 20.38 8.33
CA VAL A 12 0.90 19.74 8.93
C VAL A 12 0.96 18.23 8.73
N PHE A 13 1.18 17.76 7.51
CA PHE A 13 1.25 16.33 7.25
C PHE A 13 2.50 15.68 7.79
N LEU A 14 3.63 16.39 7.87
CA LEU A 14 4.82 15.92 8.56
C LEU A 14 4.51 15.61 10.03
N VAL A 15 3.83 16.52 10.73
CA VAL A 15 3.41 16.32 12.13
C VAL A 15 2.42 15.14 12.24
N LEU A 16 1.42 15.08 11.36
CA LEU A 16 0.42 14.00 11.39
C LEU A 16 1.04 12.62 11.14
N TYR A 17 1.95 12.50 10.17
CA TYR A 17 2.69 11.24 9.94
C TYR A 17 3.68 10.95 11.07
N ALA A 18 4.26 11.95 11.73
CA ALA A 18 5.14 11.76 12.87
C ALA A 18 4.39 11.15 14.06
N ILE A 19 3.17 11.60 14.32
CA ILE A 19 2.29 11.01 15.35
C ILE A 19 2.04 9.53 15.04
N VAL A 20 1.66 9.21 13.80
CA VAL A 20 1.43 7.82 13.36
C VAL A 20 2.69 6.97 13.50
N PHE A 21 3.85 7.53 13.14
CA PHE A 21 5.14 6.87 13.26
C PHE A 21 5.47 6.55 14.72
N VAL A 22 5.35 7.52 15.62
CA VAL A 22 5.57 7.31 17.06
C VAL A 22 4.65 6.23 17.61
N ILE A 23 3.37 6.22 17.24
CA ILE A 23 2.41 5.17 17.65
C ILE A 23 2.90 3.78 17.20
N LEU A 24 3.36 3.65 15.95
CA LEU A 24 3.89 2.40 15.42
C LEU A 24 5.17 1.95 16.15
N ILE A 25 6.12 2.87 16.37
CA ILE A 25 7.37 2.58 17.09
C ILE A 25 7.09 2.15 18.53
N LEU A 26 6.21 2.86 19.25
CA LEU A 26 5.78 2.45 20.59
C LEU A 26 5.11 1.07 20.58
N GLY A 27 4.33 0.76 19.54
CA GLY A 27 3.75 -0.57 19.33
C GLY A 27 4.81 -1.68 19.22
N TYR A 28 5.93 -1.41 18.55
CA TYR A 28 7.07 -2.34 18.47
C TYR A 28 7.84 -2.45 19.77
N LEU A 29 8.17 -1.31 20.40
CA LEU A 29 8.92 -1.27 21.67
C LEU A 29 8.16 -1.97 22.81
N THR A 30 6.85 -1.77 22.88
CA THR A 30 5.98 -2.46 23.86
C THR A 30 5.67 -3.92 23.50
N ARG A 31 6.27 -4.45 22.43
CA ARG A 31 6.04 -5.80 21.88
C ARG A 31 4.56 -6.11 21.58
N ARG A 32 3.72 -5.08 21.43
CA ARG A 32 2.31 -5.21 21.01
C ARG A 32 2.18 -5.50 19.52
N VAL A 33 3.22 -5.16 18.75
CA VAL A 33 3.31 -5.39 17.31
C VAL A 33 4.58 -6.21 17.02
N ALA A 34 4.44 -7.31 16.29
CA ALA A 34 5.58 -8.12 15.87
C ALA A 34 6.28 -7.49 14.65
N LEU A 35 7.62 -7.54 14.62
CA LEU A 35 8.44 -7.02 13.49
C LEU A 35 8.14 -7.71 12.16
N ARG A 36 7.62 -8.95 12.18
CA ARG A 36 7.16 -9.69 11.00
C ARG A 36 5.64 -9.62 10.85
N SER A 37 5.07 -8.42 10.94
CA SER A 37 3.63 -8.19 10.77
C SER A 37 3.32 -7.27 9.59
N ARG A 38 2.05 -7.23 9.20
CA ARG A 38 1.54 -6.29 8.19
C ARG A 38 1.76 -4.81 8.56
N TYR A 39 1.87 -4.51 9.86
CA TYR A 39 2.18 -3.16 10.35
C TYR A 39 3.61 -2.73 10.00
N THR A 40 4.51 -3.66 9.67
CA THR A 40 5.87 -3.32 9.22
C THR A 40 5.86 -2.70 7.84
N VAL A 41 4.98 -3.17 6.94
CA VAL A 41 4.79 -2.54 5.63
C VAL A 41 4.16 -1.15 5.82
N LEU A 42 3.23 -1.01 6.78
CA LEU A 42 2.62 0.27 7.11
C LEU A 42 3.65 1.25 7.73
N ALA A 43 4.54 0.78 8.60
CA ALA A 43 5.63 1.57 9.15
C ALA A 43 6.62 2.02 8.07
N PHE A 44 6.92 1.14 7.11
CA PHE A 44 7.70 1.50 5.93
C PHE A 44 7.02 2.61 5.12
N HIS A 45 5.73 2.47 4.81
CA HIS A 45 4.93 3.52 4.17
C HIS A 45 5.02 4.86 4.91
N VAL A 46 4.79 4.86 6.23
CA VAL A 46 4.84 6.08 7.05
C VAL A 46 6.24 6.70 7.04
N THR A 47 7.29 5.88 7.04
CA THR A 47 8.69 6.37 6.94
C THR A 47 8.95 7.06 5.60
N VAL A 48 8.51 6.45 4.50
CA VAL A 48 8.60 7.03 3.15
C VAL A 48 7.84 8.36 3.08
N ARG A 49 6.64 8.43 3.67
CA ARG A 49 5.84 9.66 3.71
C ARG A 49 6.46 10.73 4.59
N LEU A 50 7.03 10.39 5.74
CA LEU A 50 7.80 11.33 6.56
C LEU A 50 8.97 11.92 5.77
N ALA A 51 9.73 11.08 5.07
CA ALA A 51 10.84 11.54 4.24
C ALA A 51 10.33 12.45 3.10
N SER A 52 9.24 12.09 2.43
CA SER A 52 8.59 12.92 1.41
C SER A 52 8.22 14.28 1.98
N GLN A 53 7.45 14.34 3.08
CA GLN A 53 7.02 15.62 3.66
C GLN A 53 8.21 16.46 4.18
N ALA A 54 9.26 15.83 4.73
CA ALA A 54 10.47 16.53 5.13
C ALA A 54 11.20 17.16 3.93
N THR A 55 11.29 16.44 2.79
CA THR A 55 11.84 17.02 1.55
C THR A 55 10.96 18.13 0.99
N GLY A 56 9.63 18.05 1.13
CA GLY A 56 8.70 19.12 0.72
C GLY A 56 8.87 20.38 1.58
N VAL A 57 8.99 20.25 2.89
CA VAL A 57 9.32 21.37 3.80
C VAL A 57 10.67 21.98 3.44
N ALA A 58 11.70 21.15 3.23
CA ALA A 58 13.03 21.63 2.87
C ALA A 58 13.02 22.37 1.51
N PHE A 59 12.29 21.84 0.52
CA PHE A 59 12.10 22.51 -0.76
C PHE A 59 11.34 23.83 -0.61
N GLY A 60 10.27 23.87 0.19
CA GLY A 60 9.53 25.09 0.44
C GLY A 60 10.35 26.22 1.10
N ILE A 61 11.42 25.88 1.82
CA ILE A 61 12.38 26.83 2.43
C ILE A 61 13.49 27.24 1.44
N ILE A 62 14.10 26.26 0.75
CA ILE A 62 15.27 26.47 -0.11
C ILE A 62 14.87 26.97 -1.51
N GLY A 63 13.67 26.61 -1.96
CA GLY A 63 13.16 26.88 -3.29
C GLY A 63 13.93 26.17 -4.40
N PHE A 64 13.86 26.72 -5.61
CA PHE A 64 14.47 26.16 -6.82
C PHE A 64 16.01 26.12 -6.83
N ALA A 65 16.67 26.72 -5.82
CA ALA A 65 18.12 26.58 -5.64
C ALA A 65 18.54 25.11 -5.48
N ASN A 66 17.64 24.22 -5.04
CA ASN A 66 17.89 22.79 -5.00
C ASN A 66 16.67 21.98 -5.50
N TYR A 67 16.50 21.93 -6.82
CA TYR A 67 15.43 21.17 -7.47
C TYR A 67 15.48 19.65 -7.19
N HIS A 68 16.62 19.11 -6.74
CA HIS A 68 16.70 17.69 -6.35
C HIS A 68 15.80 17.36 -5.16
N LEU A 69 15.53 18.31 -4.26
CA LEU A 69 14.58 18.13 -3.16
C LEU A 69 13.16 17.92 -3.66
N LEU A 70 12.79 18.63 -4.72
CA LEU A 70 11.49 18.52 -5.36
C LEU A 70 11.32 17.20 -6.12
N VAL A 71 12.37 16.76 -6.81
CA VAL A 71 12.41 15.43 -7.42
C VAL A 71 12.28 14.35 -6.34
N ALA A 72 13.02 14.46 -5.23
CA ALA A 72 12.94 13.53 -4.11
C ALA A 72 11.54 13.51 -3.49
N TYR A 73 10.92 14.69 -3.32
CA TYR A 73 9.54 14.83 -2.83
C TYR A 73 8.56 14.03 -3.69
N PHE A 74 8.63 14.16 -5.02
CA PHE A 74 7.74 13.41 -5.93
C PHE A 74 8.03 11.92 -5.99
N VAL A 75 9.31 11.52 -6.01
CA VAL A 75 9.70 10.11 -6.01
C VAL A 75 9.20 9.43 -4.74
N LEU A 76 9.46 10.02 -3.57
CA LEU A 76 8.98 9.52 -2.28
C LEU A 76 7.44 9.59 -2.18
N GLY A 77 6.81 10.57 -2.84
CA GLY A 77 5.35 10.66 -2.97
C GLY A 77 4.75 9.51 -3.78
N ALA A 78 5.37 9.14 -4.91
CA ALA A 78 4.96 7.99 -5.72
C ALA A 78 5.13 6.66 -4.94
N GLU A 79 6.28 6.49 -4.28
CA GLU A 79 6.54 5.34 -3.39
C GLU A 79 5.54 5.26 -2.23
N GLY A 80 5.12 6.42 -1.70
CA GLY A 80 4.09 6.52 -0.67
C GLY A 80 2.78 5.85 -1.08
N TYR A 81 2.27 6.17 -2.27
CA TYR A 81 1.04 5.54 -2.77
C TYR A 81 1.25 4.04 -3.04
N PHE A 82 2.37 3.66 -3.65
CA PHE A 82 2.73 2.28 -3.92
C PHE A 82 2.67 1.40 -2.68
N THR A 83 3.40 1.82 -1.64
CA THR A 83 3.48 1.09 -0.37
C THR A 83 2.13 0.98 0.32
N LEU A 84 1.25 1.96 0.17
CA LEU A 84 -0.07 1.97 0.79
C LEU A 84 -1.06 1.01 0.11
N VAL A 85 -1.08 0.96 -1.23
CA VAL A 85 -1.85 -0.04 -1.98
C VAL A 85 -1.38 -1.45 -1.61
N LEU A 86 -0.05 -1.65 -1.54
CA LEU A 86 0.53 -2.91 -1.09
C LEU A 86 0.10 -3.26 0.35
N CYS A 87 0.07 -2.29 1.26
CA CYS A 87 -0.45 -2.49 2.61
C CYS A 87 -1.89 -3.02 2.55
N ALA A 88 -2.80 -2.38 1.82
CA ALA A 88 -4.20 -2.80 1.77
C ALA A 88 -4.36 -4.28 1.35
N PHE A 89 -3.61 -4.74 0.35
CA PHE A 89 -3.57 -6.16 -0.03
C PHE A 89 -3.03 -7.06 1.10
N ARG A 90 -1.92 -6.67 1.76
CA ARG A 90 -1.35 -7.45 2.87
C ARG A 90 -2.30 -7.54 4.06
N PHE A 91 -3.06 -6.49 4.36
CA PHE A 91 -4.10 -6.53 5.39
C PHE A 91 -5.25 -7.46 4.99
N LEU A 92 -5.68 -7.45 3.73
CA LEU A 92 -6.71 -8.38 3.22
C LEU A 92 -6.24 -9.85 3.28
N ILE A 93 -5.04 -10.14 2.79
CA ILE A 93 -4.42 -11.48 2.84
C ILE A 93 -4.28 -11.94 4.29
N SER A 94 -3.81 -11.05 5.16
CA SER A 94 -3.73 -11.35 6.59
C SER A 94 -5.09 -11.63 7.18
N TRP A 95 -6.15 -10.91 6.81
CA TRP A 95 -7.49 -11.18 7.30
C TRP A 95 -7.97 -12.56 6.83
N GLN A 96 -7.80 -12.88 5.55
CA GLN A 96 -8.18 -14.19 4.99
C GLN A 96 -7.51 -15.32 5.75
N ASN A 97 -6.19 -15.26 5.92
CA ASN A 97 -5.42 -16.31 6.59
C ASN A 97 -5.87 -16.60 8.04
N HIS A 98 -6.48 -15.64 8.74
CA HIS A 98 -6.93 -15.87 10.13
C HIS A 98 -8.43 -16.17 10.23
N ASN A 99 -9.24 -15.76 9.26
CA ASN A 99 -10.70 -15.74 9.41
C ASN A 99 -11.46 -16.62 8.40
N THR A 100 -10.82 -17.13 7.34
CA THR A 100 -11.46 -18.08 6.43
C THR A 100 -11.42 -19.49 7.00
N ALA A 101 -12.41 -20.32 6.62
CA ALA A 101 -12.50 -21.71 7.06
C ALA A 101 -11.25 -22.56 6.69
N THR A 102 -10.61 -22.25 5.56
CA THR A 102 -9.38 -22.93 5.13
C THR A 102 -8.12 -22.40 5.78
N HIS A 103 -8.20 -21.28 6.52
CA HIS A 103 -7.06 -20.53 7.06
C HIS A 103 -5.98 -20.19 6.01
N ASP A 104 -6.36 -20.15 4.74
CA ASP A 104 -5.49 -19.91 3.60
C ASP A 104 -6.06 -18.83 2.69
N SER A 105 -5.16 -18.07 2.06
CA SER A 105 -5.51 -16.98 1.16
C SER A 105 -5.31 -17.43 -0.28
N TRP A 106 -6.39 -17.37 -1.07
CA TRP A 106 -6.29 -17.60 -2.51
C TRP A 106 -5.50 -16.50 -3.24
N LEU A 107 -5.27 -15.34 -2.61
CA LEU A 107 -4.43 -14.27 -3.14
C LEU A 107 -2.94 -14.57 -2.94
N GLU A 108 -2.58 -15.08 -1.76
CA GLU A 108 -1.22 -15.50 -1.43
C GLU A 108 -1.28 -16.68 -0.44
N PRO A 109 -1.18 -17.93 -0.94
CA PRO A 109 -1.24 -19.11 -0.09
C PRO A 109 -0.15 -19.11 0.98
N ARG A 110 -0.43 -19.74 2.13
CA ARG A 110 0.56 -19.90 3.21
C ARG A 110 1.76 -20.70 2.70
N ARG A 111 2.94 -20.12 2.87
CA ARG A 111 4.21 -20.76 2.50
C ARG A 111 4.63 -21.80 3.55
N PRO A 112 5.25 -22.91 3.14
CA PRO A 112 5.75 -23.93 4.05
C PRO A 112 6.82 -23.40 5.02
N LYS A 113 6.85 -23.94 6.24
CA LYS A 113 7.82 -23.57 7.28
C LYS A 113 9.24 -23.99 6.85
N GLY A 114 10.24 -23.17 7.17
CA GLY A 114 11.66 -23.47 6.92
C GLY A 114 12.25 -22.88 5.63
N GLN A 115 11.45 -22.30 4.74
CA GLN A 115 11.97 -21.76 3.49
C GLN A 115 12.88 -20.53 3.73
N PRO A 116 14.09 -20.44 3.14
CA PRO A 116 15.02 -19.32 3.35
C PRO A 116 14.50 -17.99 2.79
N PHE A 117 14.92 -16.87 3.39
CA PHE A 117 14.43 -15.52 3.04
C PHE A 117 14.67 -15.15 1.56
N LEU A 118 15.84 -15.48 1.02
CA LEU A 118 16.18 -15.22 -0.39
C LEU A 118 15.24 -15.96 -1.35
N GLN A 119 14.96 -17.23 -1.07
CA GLN A 119 14.04 -18.03 -1.88
C GLN A 119 12.60 -17.50 -1.76
N ARG A 120 12.21 -17.00 -0.58
CA ARG A 120 10.92 -16.30 -0.40
C ARG A 120 10.83 -15.00 -1.20
N LEU A 121 11.92 -14.24 -1.27
CA LEU A 121 11.97 -13.01 -2.04
C LEU A 121 11.88 -13.32 -3.54
N GLN A 122 12.69 -14.26 -4.03
CA GLN A 122 12.65 -14.72 -5.43
C GLN A 122 11.27 -15.23 -5.83
N GLN A 123 10.64 -16.08 -5.02
CA GLN A 123 9.29 -16.59 -5.28
C GLN A 123 8.20 -15.51 -5.27
N SER A 124 8.45 -14.35 -4.62
CA SER A 124 7.53 -13.21 -4.67
C SER A 124 7.65 -12.41 -5.97
N PHE A 125 8.69 -12.66 -6.76
CA PHE A 125 8.97 -12.00 -8.05
C PHE A 125 8.87 -12.94 -9.25
N THR A 126 8.80 -14.25 -9.05
CA THR A 126 8.60 -15.21 -10.14
C THR A 126 7.16 -15.12 -10.64
N ILE A 127 7.00 -14.62 -11.87
CA ILE A 127 5.73 -14.54 -12.61
C ILE A 127 5.43 -15.87 -13.33
N ILE A 128 6.49 -16.61 -13.68
CA ILE A 128 6.44 -17.82 -14.50
C ILE A 128 6.99 -18.98 -13.67
N GLY A 129 6.11 -19.87 -13.22
CA GLY A 129 6.44 -21.06 -12.44
C GLY A 129 5.25 -22.01 -12.34
N ASN A 130 5.54 -23.32 -12.24
CA ASN A 130 4.54 -24.39 -12.27
C ASN A 130 3.78 -24.55 -10.92
N ASP A 131 4.29 -23.94 -9.86
CA ASP A 131 3.64 -23.95 -8.54
C ASP A 131 2.62 -22.80 -8.45
N ARG A 132 1.34 -23.17 -8.43
CA ARG A 132 0.15 -22.35 -8.08
C ARG A 132 0.37 -20.83 -8.17
N ARG A 133 0.08 -20.26 -9.35
CA ARG A 133 0.06 -18.80 -9.62
C ARG A 133 -0.63 -18.05 -8.47
N SER A 134 0.14 -17.37 -7.63
CA SER A 134 -0.42 -16.46 -6.62
C SER A 134 -0.72 -15.12 -7.31
N PRO A 135 -2.00 -14.67 -7.36
CA PRO A 135 -2.34 -13.37 -7.96
C PRO A 135 -1.51 -12.22 -7.37
N MET A 136 -1.10 -12.36 -6.11
CA MET A 136 -0.27 -11.36 -5.42
C MET A 136 1.13 -11.19 -6.05
N SER A 137 1.76 -12.24 -6.59
CA SER A 137 3.06 -12.12 -7.28
C SER A 137 2.95 -11.22 -8.51
N THR A 138 1.93 -11.46 -9.35
CA THR A 138 1.63 -10.63 -10.52
C THR A 138 1.38 -9.18 -10.11
N ILE A 139 0.62 -8.94 -9.04
CA ILE A 139 0.34 -7.59 -8.53
C ILE A 139 1.64 -6.90 -8.10
N HIS A 140 2.54 -7.56 -7.35
CA HIS A 140 3.80 -6.93 -6.93
C HIS A 140 4.65 -6.50 -8.12
N VAL A 141 4.81 -7.37 -9.12
CA VAL A 141 5.61 -7.03 -10.31
C VAL A 141 4.97 -5.88 -11.08
N LEU A 142 3.65 -5.92 -11.30
CA LEU A 142 2.95 -4.84 -11.99
C LEU A 142 3.06 -3.50 -11.24
N LEU A 143 2.97 -3.52 -9.91
CA LEU A 143 3.12 -2.33 -9.09
C LEU A 143 4.55 -1.76 -9.18
N ILE A 144 5.58 -2.62 -9.15
CA ILE A 144 6.98 -2.18 -9.29
C ILE A 144 7.24 -1.62 -10.69
N ALA A 145 6.75 -2.29 -11.73
CA ALA A 145 6.86 -1.82 -13.10
C ALA A 145 6.16 -0.48 -13.28
N ALA A 146 4.93 -0.34 -12.77
CA ALA A 146 4.18 0.91 -12.82
C ALA A 146 4.89 2.06 -12.09
N ASN A 147 5.43 1.79 -10.91
CA ASN A 147 6.17 2.78 -10.13
C ASN A 147 7.47 3.20 -10.84
N THR A 148 8.20 2.25 -11.41
CA THR A 148 9.40 2.51 -12.24
C THR A 148 9.06 3.39 -13.43
N ILE A 149 7.95 3.10 -14.13
CA ILE A 149 7.47 3.89 -15.26
C ILE A 149 7.12 5.32 -14.84
N ILE A 150 6.47 5.52 -13.69
CA ILE A 150 6.14 6.85 -13.15
C ILE A 150 7.41 7.65 -12.86
N ILE A 151 8.38 7.04 -12.15
CA ILE A 151 9.64 7.70 -11.77
C ILE A 151 10.48 8.01 -13.02
N ALA A 152 10.59 7.08 -13.96
CA ALA A 152 11.28 7.30 -15.23
C ALA A 152 10.62 8.45 -16.00
N GLY A 153 9.29 8.45 -16.10
CA GLY A 153 8.54 9.54 -16.73
C GLY A 153 8.82 10.89 -16.06
N GLY A 154 8.82 10.95 -14.73
CA GLY A 154 9.16 12.20 -14.00
C GLY A 154 10.61 12.65 -14.20
N SER A 155 11.54 11.70 -14.28
CA SER A 155 12.98 11.97 -14.41
C SER A 155 13.38 12.47 -15.79
N LEU A 156 12.64 12.12 -16.86
CA LEU A 156 12.92 12.59 -18.23
C LEU A 156 12.85 14.11 -18.41
N LEU A 157 12.19 14.83 -17.49
CA LEU A 157 12.05 16.28 -17.51
C LEU A 157 13.00 16.98 -16.52
N ALA A 158 13.76 16.23 -15.73
CA ALA A 158 14.69 16.80 -14.76
C ALA A 158 16.00 17.23 -15.45
N GLY A 159 16.37 18.51 -15.32
CA GLY A 159 17.71 19.02 -15.67
C GLY A 159 18.02 19.18 -17.17
N GLY A 160 17.04 19.03 -18.07
CA GLY A 160 17.22 19.27 -19.51
C GLY A 160 17.12 20.76 -19.88
N ASP A 161 17.68 21.12 -21.04
CA ASP A 161 17.44 22.46 -21.63
C ASP A 161 15.97 22.62 -22.07
N VAL A 162 15.55 23.85 -22.36
CA VAL A 162 14.16 24.16 -22.74
C VAL A 162 13.70 23.35 -23.96
N VAL A 163 14.59 23.12 -24.92
CA VAL A 163 14.30 22.38 -26.15
C VAL A 163 14.07 20.89 -25.85
N GLN A 164 14.94 20.28 -25.05
CA GLN A 164 14.83 18.91 -24.60
C GLN A 164 13.61 18.70 -23.70
N PHE A 165 13.27 19.69 -22.87
CA PHE A 165 12.06 19.68 -22.06
C PHE A 165 10.81 19.55 -22.94
N TYR A 166 10.62 20.42 -23.92
CA TYR A 166 9.44 20.35 -24.81
C TYR A 166 9.42 19.08 -25.65
N LYS A 167 10.59 18.57 -26.07
CA LYS A 167 10.70 17.30 -26.81
C LYS A 167 10.31 16.08 -25.96
N ASN A 168 10.71 16.06 -24.68
CA ASN A 168 10.47 14.92 -23.79
C ASN A 168 9.12 15.00 -23.06
N LEU A 169 8.46 16.16 -23.05
CA LEU A 169 7.20 16.39 -22.35
C LEU A 169 6.08 15.40 -22.72
N PRO A 170 5.81 15.10 -24.01
CA PRO A 170 4.77 14.13 -24.37
C PRO A 170 5.08 12.72 -23.84
N THR A 171 6.32 12.26 -24.00
CA THR A 171 6.77 10.95 -23.52
C THR A 171 6.71 10.85 -22.00
N SER A 172 7.17 11.88 -21.29
CA SER A 172 7.09 11.96 -19.83
C SER A 172 5.65 11.88 -19.33
N LYS A 173 4.74 12.67 -19.91
CA LYS A 173 3.31 12.63 -19.57
C LYS A 173 2.73 11.24 -19.85
N GLY A 174 3.02 10.67 -21.01
CA GLY A 174 2.59 9.33 -21.40
C GLY A 174 2.99 8.26 -20.39
N LEU A 175 4.28 8.20 -20.03
CA LEU A 175 4.79 7.25 -19.03
C LEU A 175 4.08 7.42 -17.68
N ARG A 176 3.99 8.65 -17.16
CA ARG A 176 3.31 8.91 -15.88
C ARG A 176 1.86 8.46 -15.91
N VAL A 177 1.11 8.81 -16.95
CA VAL A 177 -0.30 8.39 -17.10
C VAL A 177 -0.43 6.88 -17.16
N THR A 178 0.41 6.20 -17.96
CA THR A 178 0.38 4.74 -18.08
C THR A 178 0.64 4.06 -16.74
N GLY A 179 1.67 4.48 -15.99
CA GLY A 179 1.94 3.90 -14.67
C GLY A 179 0.79 4.16 -13.68
N GLN A 180 0.23 5.37 -13.66
CA GLN A 180 -0.90 5.71 -12.78
C GLN A 180 -2.18 4.92 -13.14
N LEU A 181 -2.42 4.66 -14.43
CA LEU A 181 -3.52 3.80 -14.87
C LEU A 181 -3.35 2.36 -14.40
N ILE A 182 -2.12 1.81 -14.45
CA ILE A 182 -1.84 0.47 -13.91
C ILE A 182 -2.17 0.43 -12.40
N PHE A 183 -1.74 1.43 -11.63
CA PHE A 183 -2.10 1.56 -10.22
C PHE A 183 -3.62 1.61 -10.00
N LEU A 184 -4.33 2.40 -10.79
CA LEU A 184 -5.78 2.55 -10.70
C LEU A 184 -6.50 1.23 -11.01
N LEU A 185 -6.04 0.48 -12.01
CA LEU A 185 -6.56 -0.85 -12.34
C LEU A 185 -6.32 -1.84 -11.19
N ILE A 186 -5.12 -1.85 -10.60
CA ILE A 186 -4.79 -2.71 -9.46
C ILE A 186 -5.64 -2.34 -8.24
N ASN A 187 -5.89 -1.05 -8.00
CA ASN A 187 -6.75 -0.61 -6.93
C ASN A 187 -8.24 -0.93 -7.20
N THR A 188 -8.68 -0.92 -8.46
CA THR A 188 -10.01 -1.41 -8.83
C THR A 188 -10.12 -2.93 -8.60
N PHE A 189 -9.05 -3.67 -8.90
CA PHE A 189 -8.96 -5.09 -8.59
C PHE A 189 -8.98 -5.37 -7.08
N LEU A 190 -8.41 -4.48 -6.25
CA LEU A 190 -8.51 -4.55 -4.79
C LEU A 190 -9.98 -4.52 -4.32
N LEU A 191 -10.83 -3.65 -4.90
CA LEU A 191 -12.26 -3.65 -4.59
C LEU A 191 -12.92 -4.98 -4.93
N TYR A 192 -12.63 -5.51 -6.12
CA TYR A 192 -13.14 -6.82 -6.52
C TYR A 192 -12.74 -7.90 -5.50
N CYS A 193 -11.48 -7.90 -5.06
CA CYS A 193 -10.99 -8.81 -4.02
C CYS A 193 -11.73 -8.62 -2.69
N LEU A 194 -11.91 -7.38 -2.23
CA LEU A 194 -12.63 -7.07 -0.99
C LEU A 194 -14.08 -7.55 -1.03
N VAL A 195 -14.81 -7.24 -2.11
CA VAL A 195 -16.20 -7.67 -2.29
C VAL A 195 -16.30 -9.19 -2.32
N ARG A 196 -15.38 -9.86 -3.03
CA ARG A 196 -15.32 -11.32 -3.09
C ARG A 196 -15.07 -11.93 -1.70
N VAL A 197 -14.15 -11.36 -0.92
CA VAL A 197 -13.85 -11.83 0.44
C VAL A 197 -15.02 -11.59 1.40
N ILE A 198 -15.70 -10.44 1.31
CA ILE A 198 -16.91 -10.19 2.10
C ILE A 198 -18.01 -11.20 1.77
N ARG A 199 -18.22 -11.51 0.47
CA ARG A 199 -19.19 -12.52 0.04
C ARG A 199 -18.81 -13.92 0.54
N GLN A 200 -17.53 -14.27 0.46
CA GLN A 200 -17.01 -15.54 0.99
C GLN A 200 -17.24 -15.65 2.50
N ALA A 201 -16.88 -14.62 3.26
CA ALA A 201 -17.05 -14.58 4.71
C ALA A 201 -18.53 -14.75 5.14
N ARG A 202 -19.46 -14.15 4.40
CA ARG A 202 -20.91 -14.30 4.64
C ARG A 202 -21.42 -15.70 4.31
N ARG A 203 -20.86 -16.36 3.29
CA ARG A 203 -21.22 -17.74 2.92
C ARG A 203 -20.71 -18.75 3.95
N GLU A 204 -19.50 -18.57 4.44
CA GLU A 204 -18.90 -19.45 5.45
C GLU A 204 -19.54 -19.28 6.85
N ASN A 205 -20.07 -18.09 7.15
CA ASN A 205 -20.71 -17.77 8.43
C ASN A 205 -22.08 -17.09 8.23
N PRO A 206 -23.11 -17.81 7.76
CA PRO A 206 -24.44 -17.23 7.59
C PRO A 206 -24.97 -16.71 8.93
N GLY A 207 -25.53 -15.49 8.94
CA GLY A 207 -26.08 -14.84 10.13
C GLY A 207 -25.09 -14.02 10.97
N ARG A 208 -23.77 -14.10 10.72
CA ARG A 208 -22.80 -13.20 11.38
C ARG A 208 -22.66 -11.87 10.64
N ARG A 209 -22.48 -10.78 11.40
CA ARG A 209 -22.17 -9.45 10.85
C ARG A 209 -20.80 -9.47 10.17
N VAL A 210 -20.61 -8.61 9.16
CA VAL A 210 -19.32 -8.47 8.45
C VAL A 210 -18.23 -8.03 9.42
N HIS A 211 -17.06 -8.66 9.34
CA HIS A 211 -15.94 -8.36 10.22
C HIS A 211 -15.53 -6.88 10.12
N PRO A 212 -15.36 -6.15 11.24
CA PRO A 212 -15.04 -4.71 11.21
C PRO A 212 -13.76 -4.38 10.43
N THR A 213 -12.75 -5.27 10.42
CA THR A 213 -11.53 -5.10 9.61
C THR A 213 -11.84 -5.00 8.11
N LEU A 214 -12.78 -5.80 7.60
CA LEU A 214 -13.17 -5.74 6.19
C LEU A 214 -13.91 -4.44 5.87
N LEU A 215 -14.70 -3.91 6.82
CA LEU A 215 -15.38 -2.63 6.67
C LEU A 215 -14.38 -1.47 6.64
N LEU A 216 -13.34 -1.50 7.49
CA LEU A 216 -12.26 -0.51 7.46
C LEU A 216 -11.48 -0.56 6.14
N LEU A 217 -11.18 -1.76 5.63
CA LEU A 217 -10.53 -1.92 4.32
C LEU A 217 -11.42 -1.42 3.17
N LEU A 218 -12.73 -1.70 3.22
CA LEU A 218 -13.70 -1.19 2.26
C LEU A 218 -13.84 0.34 2.33
N ALA A 219 -13.76 0.92 3.52
CA ALA A 219 -13.79 2.37 3.73
C ALA A 219 -12.49 3.06 3.25
N ALA A 220 -11.35 2.37 3.32
CA ALA A 220 -10.09 2.88 2.79
C ALA A 220 -10.03 2.86 1.25
N TRP A 221 -10.71 1.90 0.60
CA TRP A 221 -10.71 1.77 -0.85
C TRP A 221 -11.09 3.05 -1.65
N PRO A 222 -12.20 3.76 -1.36
CA PRO A 222 -12.56 4.95 -2.13
C PRO A 222 -11.50 6.06 -2.02
N LEU A 223 -10.82 6.18 -0.88
CA LEU A 223 -9.73 7.13 -0.69
C LEU A 223 -8.53 6.77 -1.57
N LEU A 224 -8.13 5.49 -1.59
CA LEU A 224 -7.09 5.00 -2.50
C LEU A 224 -7.47 5.18 -3.97
N PHE A 225 -8.76 5.10 -4.28
CA PHE A 225 -9.28 5.30 -5.63
C PHE A 225 -9.19 6.77 -6.06
N VAL A 226 -9.65 7.70 -5.21
CA VAL A 226 -9.51 9.15 -5.44
C VAL A 226 -8.03 9.51 -5.63
N ARG A 227 -7.14 8.94 -4.80
CA ARG A 227 -5.70 9.14 -4.93
C ARG A 227 -5.14 8.67 -6.27
N GLY A 228 -5.57 7.49 -6.74
CA GLY A 228 -5.17 6.94 -8.04
C GLY A 228 -5.70 7.78 -9.21
N MET A 229 -6.96 8.19 -9.14
CA MET A 229 -7.59 9.09 -10.11
C MET A 229 -6.85 10.42 -10.20
N TYR A 230 -6.52 11.03 -9.06
CA TYR A 230 -5.71 12.24 -9.02
C TYR A 230 -4.35 12.05 -9.71
N GLY A 231 -3.69 10.91 -9.50
CA GLY A 231 -2.44 10.58 -10.19
C GLY A 231 -2.56 10.56 -11.72
N VAL A 232 -3.65 9.98 -12.25
CA VAL A 232 -3.94 9.99 -13.69
C VAL A 232 -4.21 11.41 -14.18
N LEU A 233 -5.05 12.15 -13.47
CA LEU A 233 -5.41 13.53 -13.83
C LEU A 233 -4.20 14.46 -13.78
N ALA A 234 -3.26 14.27 -12.86
CA ALA A 234 -2.00 15.02 -12.78
C ALA A 234 -1.07 14.82 -13.98
N GLY A 235 -1.25 13.73 -14.74
CA GLY A 235 -0.56 13.53 -16.01
C GLY A 235 -1.26 14.19 -17.21
N LEU A 236 -2.58 14.35 -17.14
CA LEU A 236 -3.42 14.79 -18.26
C LEU A 236 -3.78 16.28 -18.22
N LEU A 237 -4.19 16.78 -17.05
CA LEU A 237 -4.74 18.11 -16.90
C LEU A 237 -3.65 19.12 -16.49
N PRO A 238 -3.49 20.24 -17.21
CA PRO A 238 -2.59 21.32 -16.86
C PRO A 238 -2.68 21.75 -15.38
N THR A 239 -3.89 21.90 -14.87
CA THR A 239 -4.17 22.37 -13.50
C THR A 239 -3.61 21.47 -12.40
N PHE A 240 -3.39 20.17 -12.68
CA PHE A 240 -2.84 19.22 -11.73
C PHE A 240 -1.42 18.77 -12.12
N ASN A 241 -0.91 19.28 -13.23
CA ASN A 241 0.38 18.87 -13.74
C ASN A 241 1.48 19.74 -13.16
N TYR A 242 2.29 19.15 -12.29
CA TYR A 242 3.48 19.78 -11.74
C TYR A 242 4.43 20.35 -12.83
N PHE A 243 4.49 19.77 -14.03
CA PHE A 243 5.36 20.30 -15.10
C PHE A 243 4.78 21.50 -15.84
N ASP A 244 3.57 21.95 -15.48
CA ASP A 244 2.93 23.10 -16.13
C ASP A 244 3.41 24.42 -15.50
N PRO A 245 4.00 25.35 -16.28
CA PRO A 245 4.47 26.64 -15.77
C PRO A 245 3.37 27.47 -15.10
N THR A 246 2.10 27.28 -15.47
CA THR A 246 0.97 28.02 -14.89
C THR A 246 0.70 27.68 -13.42
N ASN A 247 1.28 26.58 -12.93
CA ASN A 247 1.19 26.18 -11.52
C ASN A 247 2.29 26.79 -10.64
N TYR A 248 3.12 27.67 -11.20
CA TYR A 248 4.19 28.37 -10.49
C TYR A 248 3.92 29.86 -10.44
N THR A 249 4.32 30.46 -9.33
CA THR A 249 4.35 31.90 -9.07
C THR A 249 5.78 32.32 -8.79
N ASP A 250 6.03 33.62 -8.69
CA ASP A 250 7.36 34.19 -8.37
C ASP A 250 7.94 33.69 -7.03
N THR A 251 7.10 33.10 -6.16
CA THR A 251 7.47 32.67 -4.80
C THR A 251 7.30 31.17 -4.53
N GLY A 252 6.91 30.37 -5.54
CA GLY A 252 6.66 28.93 -5.37
C GLY A 252 5.40 28.46 -6.10
N LEU A 253 4.79 27.36 -5.64
CA LEU A 253 3.60 26.77 -6.26
C LEU A 253 2.32 27.61 -6.01
N THR A 254 1.37 27.53 -6.94
CA THR A 254 0.06 28.20 -6.78
C THR A 254 -0.77 27.53 -5.67
N ASN A 255 -1.59 28.34 -4.99
CA ASN A 255 -2.45 27.84 -3.91
C ASN A 255 -3.44 26.77 -4.38
N SER A 256 -3.96 26.91 -5.60
CA SER A 256 -4.88 25.94 -6.20
C SER A 256 -4.20 24.60 -6.43
N PHE A 257 -2.96 24.61 -6.95
CA PHE A 257 -2.17 23.40 -7.15
C PHE A 257 -1.88 22.72 -5.80
N VAL A 258 -1.33 23.46 -4.83
CA VAL A 258 -1.02 22.95 -3.48
C VAL A 258 -2.27 22.37 -2.81
N ALA A 259 -3.39 23.11 -2.83
CA ALA A 259 -4.63 22.63 -2.23
C ALA A 259 -5.11 21.32 -2.88
N SER A 260 -5.08 21.24 -4.22
CA SER A 260 -5.50 20.02 -4.93
C SER A 260 -4.61 18.82 -4.60
N GLU A 261 -3.29 19.03 -4.53
CA GLU A 261 -2.32 17.98 -4.21
C GLU A 261 -2.49 17.46 -2.79
N TYR A 262 -2.63 18.35 -1.82
CA TYR A 262 -2.78 17.94 -0.43
C TYR A 262 -4.15 17.32 -0.14
N VAL A 263 -5.23 17.79 -0.78
CA VAL A 263 -6.58 17.25 -0.56
C VAL A 263 -6.75 15.92 -1.29
N LEU A 264 -6.45 15.84 -2.59
CA LEU A 264 -6.70 14.65 -3.39
C LEU A 264 -5.56 13.63 -3.33
N GLY A 265 -4.35 14.09 -3.02
CA GLY A 265 -3.17 13.26 -2.83
C GLY A 265 -2.97 12.88 -1.37
N THR A 266 -2.34 13.79 -0.62
CA THR A 266 -1.78 13.51 0.71
C THR A 266 -2.85 13.17 1.76
N THR A 267 -4.00 13.85 1.77
CA THR A 267 -5.10 13.59 2.73
C THR A 267 -5.71 12.21 2.52
N MET A 268 -5.90 11.81 1.26
CA MET A 268 -6.46 10.50 0.91
C MET A 268 -5.52 9.37 1.34
N GLU A 269 -4.21 9.53 1.14
CA GLU A 269 -3.20 8.59 1.62
C GLU A 269 -3.16 8.53 3.15
N TRP A 270 -3.09 9.67 3.82
CA TRP A 270 -3.01 9.72 5.28
C TRP A 270 -4.25 9.11 5.93
N THR A 271 -5.45 9.46 5.45
CA THR A 271 -6.71 8.93 5.98
C THR A 271 -6.81 7.42 5.76
N SER A 272 -6.42 6.93 4.59
CA SER A 272 -6.34 5.48 4.32
C SER A 272 -5.35 4.79 5.27
N CYS A 273 -4.19 5.40 5.51
CA CYS A 273 -3.19 4.89 6.45
C CYS A 273 -3.75 4.80 7.88
N VAL A 274 -4.48 5.81 8.35
CA VAL A 274 -5.13 5.80 9.68
C VAL A 274 -6.21 4.72 9.77
N LEU A 275 -7.01 4.51 8.71
CA LEU A 275 -7.99 3.42 8.66
C LEU A 275 -7.32 2.04 8.73
N LEU A 276 -6.22 1.85 7.98
CA LEU A 276 -5.42 0.62 8.03
C LEU A 276 -4.79 0.41 9.41
N LEU A 277 -4.27 1.46 10.04
CA LEU A 277 -3.75 1.39 11.41
C LEU A 277 -4.85 0.98 12.40
N SER A 278 -6.05 1.54 12.25
CA SER A 278 -7.22 1.29 13.10
C SER A 278 -7.67 -0.18 13.07
N THR A 279 -7.29 -0.94 12.04
CA THR A 279 -7.54 -2.38 12.01
C THR A 279 -6.88 -3.12 13.18
N TRP A 280 -5.84 -2.56 13.80
CA TRP A 280 -5.21 -3.13 14.99
C TRP A 280 -6.21 -3.35 16.14
N TYR A 281 -7.17 -2.43 16.31
CA TYR A 281 -8.21 -2.57 17.32
C TYR A 281 -9.24 -3.66 16.95
N THR A 282 -9.53 -3.79 15.66
CA THR A 282 -10.54 -4.73 15.18
C THR A 282 -10.05 -6.17 15.09
N SER A 283 -8.75 -6.40 14.87
CA SER A 283 -8.18 -7.74 14.72
C SER A 283 -7.58 -8.31 16.00
N ARG A 284 -7.76 -7.69 17.17
CA ARG A 284 -7.18 -8.21 18.43
C ARG A 284 -7.73 -9.56 18.83
N LYS A 285 -8.94 -9.89 18.37
CA LYS A 285 -9.66 -11.13 18.71
C LYS A 285 -9.46 -12.22 17.65
N ASP A 286 -8.75 -11.93 16.57
CA ASP A 286 -8.46 -12.92 15.53
C ASP A 286 -7.56 -14.02 16.11
N PRO A 287 -7.76 -15.30 15.74
CA PRO A 287 -6.94 -16.40 16.22
C PRO A 287 -5.48 -16.17 15.87
N LYS A 288 -4.54 -16.47 16.78
CA LYS A 288 -3.13 -16.26 16.49
C LYS A 288 -2.64 -17.34 15.53
N LYS A 289 -1.62 -17.01 14.73
CA LYS A 289 -1.02 -17.97 13.80
C LYS A 289 -0.54 -19.27 14.48
N ALA A 290 -0.02 -19.18 15.70
CA ALA A 290 0.41 -20.35 16.48
C ALA A 290 -0.76 -21.30 16.81
N ASP A 291 -1.92 -20.73 17.15
CA ASP A 291 -3.12 -21.50 17.49
C ASP A 291 -3.63 -22.27 16.24
N LEU A 292 -3.60 -21.61 15.08
CA LEU A 292 -3.98 -22.22 13.80
C LEU A 292 -3.02 -23.35 13.40
N ASP A 293 -1.72 -23.16 13.60
CA ASP A 293 -0.72 -24.19 13.32
C ASP A 293 -0.89 -25.41 14.25
N MET A 294 -1.28 -25.20 15.52
CA MET A 294 -1.60 -26.28 16.46
C MET A 294 -2.83 -27.06 16.01
N MET A 295 -3.92 -26.36 15.64
CA MET A 295 -5.14 -26.98 15.11
C MET A 295 -4.86 -27.85 13.87
N GLU A 296 -3.99 -27.39 12.96
CA GLU A 296 -3.60 -28.17 11.78
C GLU A 296 -2.80 -29.44 12.15
N ILE A 297 -1.89 -29.34 13.12
CA ILE A 297 -1.12 -30.50 13.61
C ILE A 297 -2.05 -31.51 14.28
N GLU A 298 -2.99 -31.06 15.11
CA GLU A 298 -3.99 -31.90 15.78
C GLU A 298 -4.90 -32.60 14.77
N ALA A 299 -5.39 -31.88 13.76
CA ALA A 299 -6.20 -32.45 12.69
C ALA A 299 -5.47 -33.56 11.91
N ARG A 300 -4.17 -33.37 11.63
CA ARG A 300 -3.32 -34.38 10.96
C ARG A 300 -3.03 -35.60 11.83
N LYS A 301 -2.94 -35.42 13.16
CA LYS A 301 -2.75 -36.54 14.09
C LYS A 301 -4.02 -37.40 14.20
N GLY A 302 -5.20 -36.77 14.22
CA GLY A 302 -6.49 -37.49 14.29
C GLY A 302 -6.83 -38.29 13.03
N THR A 303 -6.32 -37.90 11.86
CA THR A 303 -6.52 -38.65 10.61
C THR A 303 -5.57 -39.84 10.43
N ASN A 304 -4.47 -39.89 11.19
CA ASN A 304 -3.47 -40.97 11.15
C ASN A 304 -3.65 -42.00 12.27
N GLN A 305 -4.75 -41.94 13.04
CA GLN A 305 -5.08 -42.98 13.99
C GLN A 305 -5.67 -44.16 13.18
N PRO A 306 -4.98 -45.31 13.07
CA PRO A 306 -5.54 -46.45 12.38
C PRO A 306 -6.87 -46.80 13.05
N ALA A 307 -7.88 -47.11 12.26
CA ALA A 307 -9.11 -47.75 12.73
C ALA A 307 -8.71 -49.10 13.33
N GLY A 308 -8.26 -49.10 14.58
CA GLY A 308 -7.87 -50.30 15.31
C GLY A 308 -9.10 -51.09 15.66
N ASP A 309 -9.30 -52.18 14.93
CA ASP A 309 -9.69 -53.50 15.42
C ASP A 309 -10.75 -53.50 16.53
N SER A 310 -12.01 -53.29 16.15
CA SER A 310 -13.19 -53.63 16.96
C SER A 310 -13.90 -54.88 16.41
N GLU A 311 -13.14 -55.86 15.90
CA GLU A 311 -13.63 -57.20 15.55
C GLU A 311 -12.67 -58.28 16.07
N ALA A 312 -12.63 -58.48 17.39
CA ALA A 312 -12.17 -59.74 17.99
C ALA A 312 -12.45 -59.70 19.49
N ASN A 313 -13.67 -60.06 19.90
CA ASN A 313 -13.99 -60.67 21.21
C ASN A 313 -15.48 -60.97 21.29
N LEU A 314 -15.94 -61.89 20.44
CA LEU A 314 -17.17 -62.66 20.62
C LEU A 314 -16.87 -64.08 20.15
N ALA A 315 -16.23 -64.85 21.03
CA ALA A 315 -16.15 -66.30 20.99
C ALA A 315 -16.13 -66.80 22.44
#